data_AF-A0A0K1QE22-F1
#
_entry.id   AF-A0A0K1QE22-F1
#
_cell.length_a   1.000
_cell.length_b   1.000
_cell.length_c   1.000
_cell.angle_alpha   90.00
_cell.angle_beta   90.00
_cell.angle_gamma   90.00
#
_symmetry.space_group_name_H-M   'P 1'
#
loop_
_entity.id
_entity.type
_entity.pdbx_description
1 polymer ?
#
loop_
_entity_poly.entity_id
_entity_poly.type
_entity_poly.pdbx_seq_one_letter_code
_entity_poly.pdbx_strand_id
1 'polypeptide(L)'
;MKRRVIGYWVATAIIAFVFASGGLAQLVQRQENVEGLTHLGYPVYVATILGGWKLLGAVALLVPGFPRLKEWAYAGMVFELTGASASQAFAGDGAGHVVAPLVLTAIVFASWALRPESRMMKRAT
;
A
#
# COMPACT_ATOMS: atom_id res chain seq x y z
N MET A 1 -19.18 -15.58 8.73
CA MET A 1 -19.08 -14.11 8.80
C MET A 1 -17.93 -13.63 9.70
N LYS A 2 -17.87 -14.02 10.99
CA LYS A 2 -16.80 -13.57 11.92
C LYS A 2 -15.36 -13.82 11.41
N ARG A 3 -15.06 -15.02 10.88
CA ARG A 3 -13.72 -15.36 10.35
C ARG A 3 -13.27 -14.46 9.18
N ARG A 4 -14.19 -14.11 8.26
CA ARG A 4 -13.89 -13.19 7.15
C ARG A 4 -13.56 -11.79 7.66
N VAL A 5 -14.33 -11.29 8.63
CA VAL A 5 -14.10 -9.98 9.25
C VAL A 5 -12.78 -9.93 10.01
N ILE A 6 -12.42 -11.01 10.73
CA ILE A 6 -11.11 -11.11 11.40
C ILE A 6 -9.99 -11.08 10.35
N GLY A 7 -10.07 -11.91 9.30
CA GLY A 7 -9.08 -11.92 8.23
C GLY A 7 -8.93 -10.56 7.52
N TYR A 8 -10.05 -9.88 7.26
CA TYR A 8 -10.05 -8.51 6.75
C TYR A 8 -9.27 -7.55 7.65
N TRP A 9 -9.58 -7.53 8.95
CA TRP A 9 -8.93 -6.60 9.87
C TRP A 9 -7.45 -6.92 10.11
N VAL A 10 -7.06 -8.20 10.10
CA VAL A 10 -5.65 -8.60 10.15
C VAL A 10 -4.90 -8.08 8.92
N ALA A 11 -5.41 -8.36 7.72
CA ALA A 11 -4.79 -7.89 6.48
C ALA A 11 -4.77 -6.36 6.39
N THR A 12 -5.88 -5.70 6.75
CA THR A 12 -6.00 -4.24 6.76
C THR A 12 -5.01 -3.61 7.74
N ALA A 13 -4.86 -4.16 8.96
CA ALA A 13 -3.95 -3.63 9.95
C ALA A 13 -2.48 -3.74 9.50
N ILE A 14 -2.10 -4.88 8.91
CA ILE A 14 -0.76 -5.08 8.34
C ILE A 14 -0.49 -4.05 7.24
N ILE A 15 -1.39 -3.93 6.26
CA ILE A 15 -1.21 -2.99 5.14
C ILE A 15 -1.21 -1.55 5.65
N ALA A 16 -2.14 -1.17 6.52
CA ALA A 16 -2.18 0.18 7.07
C ALA A 16 -0.90 0.52 7.85
N PHE A 17 -0.36 -0.43 8.61
CA PHE A 17 0.91 -0.23 9.33
C PHE A 17 2.09 -0.08 8.37
N VAL A 18 2.23 -0.96 7.38
CA VAL A 18 3.32 -0.90 6.39
C VAL A 18 3.28 0.40 5.60
N PHE A 19 2.11 0.81 5.12
CA PHE A 19 1.95 2.06 4.38
C PHE A 19 2.14 3.29 5.27
N ALA A 20 1.62 3.28 6.51
CA ALA A 20 1.80 4.40 7.42
C ALA A 20 3.27 4.58 7.82
N SER A 21 3.93 3.50 8.24
CA SER A 21 5.34 3.55 8.65
C SER A 21 6.27 3.89 7.48
N GLY A 22 6.09 3.25 6.32
CA GLY A 22 6.84 3.54 5.10
C GLY A 22 6.60 4.96 4.60
N GLY A 23 5.34 5.41 4.59
CA GLY A 23 4.99 6.76 4.17
C GLY A 23 5.58 7.83 5.07
N LEU A 24 5.54 7.62 6.38
CA LEU A 24 6.20 8.52 7.34
C LEU A 24 7.71 8.54 7.14
N ALA A 25 8.35 7.38 6.95
CA ALA A 25 9.78 7.28 6.69
C ALA A 25 10.19 8.04 5.41
N GLN A 26 9.37 7.99 4.37
CA GLN A 26 9.57 8.74 3.13
C GLN A 26 9.40 10.27 3.33
N LEU A 27 8.41 10.70 4.12
CA LEU A 27 8.18 12.12 4.40
C LEU A 27 9.29 12.77 5.22
N VAL A 28 9.82 12.05 6.22
CA VAL A 28 10.97 12.52 7.01
C VAL A 28 12.30 12.30 6.28
N GLN A 29 12.27 11.80 5.04
CA GLN A 29 13.43 11.52 4.21
C GLN A 29 14.49 10.71 4.96
N ARG A 30 14.07 9.62 5.64
CA ARG A 30 15.00 8.71 6.30
C ARG A 30 16.07 8.26 5.30
N GLN A 31 17.32 8.27 5.74
CA GLN A 31 18.48 8.00 4.89
C GLN A 31 18.31 6.73 4.03
N GLU A 32 17.92 5.61 4.64
CA GLU A 32 17.66 4.34 3.94
C GLU A 32 16.61 4.44 2.82
N ASN A 33 15.56 5.27 3.00
CA ASN A 33 14.53 5.46 1.98
C ASN A 33 15.03 6.34 0.83
N VAL A 34 15.82 7.38 1.15
CA VAL A 34 16.41 8.26 0.14
C VAL A 34 17.42 7.47 -0.69
N GLU A 35 18.30 6.71 -0.06
CA GLU A 35 19.27 5.83 -0.72
C GLU A 35 18.58 4.77 -1.60
N GLY A 36 17.51 4.14 -1.10
CA GLY A 36 16.75 3.18 -1.89
C GLY A 36 16.10 3.82 -3.14
N LEU A 37 15.57 5.04 -3.03
CA LEU A 37 14.98 5.74 -4.17
C LEU A 37 16.03 6.23 -5.17
N THR A 38 17.17 6.75 -4.70
CA THR A 38 18.24 7.21 -5.59
C THR A 38 18.96 6.05 -6.27
N HIS A 39 19.10 4.90 -5.62
CA HIS A 39 19.54 3.64 -6.24
C HIS A 39 18.67 3.25 -7.43
N LEU A 40 17.35 3.40 -7.29
CA LEU A 40 16.38 3.18 -8.37
C LEU A 40 16.34 4.30 -9.42
N GLY A 41 17.15 5.35 -9.27
CA GLY A 41 17.20 6.51 -10.16
C GLY A 41 16.07 7.53 -9.96
N TYR A 42 15.28 7.42 -8.89
CA TYR A 42 14.21 8.36 -8.60
C TYR A 42 14.73 9.65 -7.94
N PRO A 43 14.20 10.82 -8.32
CA PRO A 43 14.53 12.06 -7.63
C PRO A 43 13.87 12.10 -6.23
N VAL A 44 14.56 12.72 -5.27
CA VAL A 44 14.20 12.69 -3.84
C VAL A 44 12.78 13.23 -3.56
N TYR A 45 12.29 14.19 -4.33
CA TYR A 45 10.93 14.72 -4.14
C TYR A 45 9.83 13.65 -4.33
N VAL A 46 10.12 12.57 -5.08
CA VAL A 46 9.20 11.42 -5.24
C VAL A 46 8.94 10.76 -3.89
N ALA A 47 9.92 10.74 -2.99
CA ALA A 47 9.74 10.26 -1.62
C ALA A 47 8.64 11.05 -0.91
N THR A 48 8.68 12.38 -0.98
CA THR A 48 7.70 13.25 -0.31
C THR A 48 6.29 13.05 -0.88
N ILE A 49 6.18 12.94 -2.21
CA ILE A 49 4.89 12.69 -2.88
C ILE A 49 4.33 11.32 -2.49
N LEU A 50 5.11 10.25 -2.65
CA LEU A 50 4.69 8.89 -2.31
C LEU A 50 4.38 8.77 -0.82
N GLY A 51 5.18 9.38 0.05
CA GLY A 51 4.99 9.37 1.49
C GLY A 51 3.65 9.96 1.89
N GLY A 52 3.29 11.12 1.32
CA GLY A 52 1.97 11.73 1.49
C GLY A 52 0.84 10.82 1.05
N TRP A 53 0.94 10.24 -0.16
CA TRP A 53 -0.08 9.33 -0.68
C TRP A 53 -0.23 8.04 0.15
N LYS A 54 0.87 7.48 0.65
CA LYS A 54 0.84 6.29 1.52
C LYS A 54 0.11 6.56 2.83
N LEU A 55 0.36 7.71 3.47
CA LEU A 55 -0.35 8.10 4.68
C LEU A 55 -1.85 8.29 4.43
N LEU A 56 -2.21 9.00 3.35
CA LEU A 56 -3.61 9.20 2.97
C LEU A 56 -4.31 7.87 2.66
N GLY A 57 -3.65 6.96 1.96
CA GLY A 57 -4.16 5.62 1.68
C GLY A 57 -4.38 4.78 2.94
N ALA A 58 -3.43 4.82 3.89
CA ALA A 58 -3.56 4.11 5.17
C ALA A 58 -4.74 4.66 6.00
N VAL A 59 -4.89 5.98 6.08
CA VAL A 59 -6.04 6.63 6.75
C VAL A 59 -7.35 6.23 6.07
N ALA A 60 -7.40 6.27 4.73
CA ALA A 60 -8.57 5.90 3.95
C ALA A 60 -9.01 4.45 4.19
N LEU A 61 -8.08 3.51 4.42
CA LEU A 61 -8.42 2.12 4.77
C LEU A 61 -9.09 2.01 6.15
N LEU A 62 -8.53 2.68 7.16
CA LEU A 62 -8.95 2.54 8.55
C LEU A 62 -10.29 3.24 8.83
N VAL A 63 -10.45 4.49 8.35
CA VAL A 63 -11.63 5.32 8.59
C VAL A 63 -12.92 4.61 8.14
N PRO A 64 -14.00 4.61 8.95
CA PRO A 64 -15.29 4.03 8.55
C PRO A 64 -15.94 4.83 7.40
N GLY A 65 -16.75 4.16 6.57
CA GLY A 65 -17.45 4.80 5.47
C GLY A 65 -16.61 4.94 4.19
N PHE A 66 -16.94 5.91 3.33
CA PHE A 66 -16.25 6.23 2.06
C PHE A 66 -15.84 5.05 1.15
N PRO A 67 -16.76 4.17 0.71
CA PRO A 67 -16.40 3.00 -0.10
C PRO A 67 -15.65 3.34 -1.40
N ARG A 68 -16.01 4.44 -2.08
CA ARG A 68 -15.30 4.89 -3.29
C ARG A 68 -13.83 5.22 -3.00
N LEU A 69 -13.57 5.97 -1.93
CA LEU A 69 -12.20 6.33 -1.55
C LEU A 69 -11.37 5.09 -1.18
N LYS A 70 -12.01 4.04 -0.63
CA LYS A 70 -11.33 2.77 -0.38
C LYS A 70 -10.91 2.07 -1.66
N GLU A 71 -11.77 2.02 -2.68
CA GLU A 71 -11.40 1.44 -3.98
C GLU A 71 -10.20 2.19 -4.59
N TRP A 72 -10.16 3.52 -4.47
CA TRP A 72 -9.01 4.32 -4.91
C TRP A 72 -7.74 4.00 -4.11
N ALA A 73 -7.86 3.89 -2.78
CA ALA A 73 -6.74 3.50 -1.92
C ALA A 73 -6.20 2.11 -2.30
N TYR A 74 -7.09 1.11 -2.46
CA TYR A 74 -6.70 -0.24 -2.87
C TYR A 74 -6.00 -0.24 -4.24
N ALA A 75 -6.55 0.45 -5.24
CA ALA A 75 -5.92 0.54 -6.56
C ALA A 75 -4.54 1.20 -6.49
N GLY A 76 -4.42 2.33 -5.78
CA GLY A 76 -3.16 3.03 -5.60
C GLY A 76 -2.10 2.17 -4.90
N MET A 77 -2.47 1.40 -3.87
CA MET A 77 -1.57 0.48 -3.18
C MET A 77 -1.08 -0.64 -4.09
N VAL A 78 -1.96 -1.21 -4.91
CA VAL A 78 -1.58 -2.23 -5.89
C VAL A 78 -0.60 -1.65 -6.92
N PHE A 79 -0.86 -0.46 -7.46
CA PHE A 79 0.03 0.19 -8.43
C PHE A 79 1.39 0.53 -7.83
N GLU A 80 1.41 1.03 -6.59
CA GLU A 80 2.66 1.37 -5.91
C GLU A 80 3.51 0.13 -5.64
N LEU A 81 2.94 -0.95 -5.10
CA LEU A 81 3.68 -2.16 -4.75
C LEU A 81 4.14 -2.95 -5.99
N THR A 82 3.28 -3.07 -7.01
CA THR A 82 3.67 -3.71 -8.27
C THR A 82 4.70 -2.88 -9.03
N GLY A 83 4.56 -1.55 -9.02
CA GLY A 83 5.58 -0.63 -9.51
C GLY A 83 6.90 -0.79 -8.78
N ALA A 84 6.91 -0.81 -7.44
CA ALA A 84 8.11 -1.00 -6.64
C ALA A 84 8.80 -2.36 -6.91
N SER A 85 8.02 -3.41 -7.14
CA SER A 85 8.57 -4.72 -7.54
C SER A 85 9.22 -4.65 -8.92
N ALA A 86 8.55 -4.01 -9.88
CA ALA A 86 9.07 -3.85 -11.23
C ALA A 86 10.34 -2.98 -11.25
N SER A 87 10.37 -1.86 -10.51
CA SER A 87 11.54 -0.99 -10.42
C SER A 87 12.75 -1.73 -9.88
N GLN A 88 12.58 -2.53 -8.82
CA GLN A 88 13.68 -3.34 -8.27
C GLN A 88 14.13 -4.44 -9.25
N ALA A 89 13.20 -5.06 -9.99
CA ALA A 89 13.53 -6.02 -11.02
C ALA A 89 14.33 -5.39 -12.17
N PHE A 90 13.95 -4.19 -12.63
CA PHE A 90 14.67 -3.46 -13.68
C PHE A 90 16.01 -2.90 -13.21
N ALA A 91 16.16 -2.59 -11.91
CA ALA A 91 17.43 -2.20 -11.31
C ALA A 91 18.40 -3.39 -11.14
N GLY A 92 17.93 -4.63 -11.34
CA GLY A 92 18.75 -5.84 -11.16
C GLY A 92 18.92 -6.24 -9.69
N ASP A 93 18.03 -5.80 -8.81
CA ASP A 93 18.09 -6.13 -7.38
C ASP A 93 17.78 -7.60 -7.12
N GLY A 94 18.22 -8.09 -5.95
CA GLY A 94 18.01 -9.48 -5.55
C GLY A 94 16.54 -9.88 -5.46
N ALA A 95 16.24 -11.18 -5.60
CA ALA A 95 14.86 -11.68 -5.62
C ALA A 95 14.02 -11.26 -4.40
N GLY A 96 14.62 -11.09 -3.22
CA GLY A 96 13.91 -10.64 -2.02
C GLY A 96 13.28 -9.24 -2.17
N HIS A 97 14.01 -8.34 -2.83
CA HIS A 97 13.58 -6.97 -3.12
C HIS A 97 12.38 -6.95 -4.07
N VAL A 98 12.37 -7.85 -5.06
CA VAL A 98 11.26 -8.00 -6.01
C VAL A 98 10.05 -8.72 -5.40
N VAL A 99 10.28 -9.76 -4.59
CA VAL A 99 9.19 -10.60 -4.05
C VAL A 99 8.47 -9.95 -2.89
N ALA A 100 9.16 -9.20 -2.02
CA ALA A 100 8.54 -8.62 -0.83
C ALA A 100 7.33 -7.71 -1.15
N PRO A 101 7.38 -6.77 -2.11
CA PRO A 101 6.22 -5.95 -2.45
C PRO A 101 5.11 -6.74 -3.16
N LEU A 102 5.43 -7.84 -3.87
CA LEU A 102 4.43 -8.76 -4.44
C LEU A 102 3.66 -9.51 -3.34
N VAL A 103 4.34 -9.94 -2.28
CA VAL A 103 3.69 -10.54 -1.10
C VAL A 103 2.74 -9.54 -0.44
N LEU A 104 3.18 -8.29 -0.26
CA LEU A 104 2.30 -7.22 0.24
C LEU A 104 1.11 -6.98 -0.69
N THR A 105 1.32 -7.03 -2.00
CA THR A 105 0.23 -6.89 -2.99
C THR A 105 -0.82 -7.99 -2.80
N ALA A 106 -0.41 -9.24 -2.57
CA ALA A 106 -1.34 -10.33 -2.26
C ALA A 106 -2.14 -10.07 -0.97
N ILE A 107 -1.52 -9.47 0.06
CA ILE A 107 -2.22 -9.08 1.29
C ILE A 107 -3.20 -7.92 1.03
N VAL A 108 -2.86 -6.96 0.17
CA VAL A 108 -3.78 -5.90 -0.28
C VAL A 108 -5.01 -6.51 -0.96
N PHE A 109 -4.82 -7.48 -1.87
CA PHE A 109 -5.93 -8.20 -2.50
C PHE A 109 -6.75 -9.03 -1.51
N ALA A 110 -6.11 -9.68 -0.54
CA ALA A 110 -6.80 -10.42 0.51
C ALA A 110 -7.66 -9.49 1.37
N SER A 111 -7.11 -8.33 1.77
CA SER A 111 -7.84 -7.29 2.50
C SER A 111 -9.04 -6.80 1.68
N TRP A 112 -8.82 -6.47 0.41
CA TRP A 112 -9.88 -6.07 -0.51
C TRP A 112 -10.98 -7.15 -0.60
N ALA A 113 -10.62 -8.39 -0.90
CA ALA A 113 -11.58 -9.49 -1.11
C ALA A 113 -12.38 -9.85 0.15
N LEU A 114 -11.80 -9.69 1.34
CA LEU A 114 -12.44 -10.02 2.62
C LEU A 114 -13.28 -8.87 3.19
N ARG A 115 -13.27 -7.69 2.57
CA ARG A 115 -13.94 -6.49 3.11
C ARG A 115 -15.44 -6.71 3.35
N PRO A 116 -15.98 -6.26 4.50
CA PRO A 116 -17.39 -6.42 4.80
C PRO A 116 -18.26 -5.54 3.90
N GLU A 117 -19.54 -5.91 3.72
CA GLU A 117 -20.48 -5.22 2.83
C GLU A 117 -20.64 -3.72 3.14
N SER A 118 -20.53 -3.33 4.41
CA SER A 118 -20.56 -1.92 4.82
C SER A 118 -19.42 -1.06 4.26
N ARG A 119 -18.35 -1.70 3.77
CA ARG A 119 -17.17 -1.08 3.16
C ARG A 119 -17.16 -1.22 1.64
N MET A 120 -18.21 -1.80 1.03
CA MET A 120 -18.34 -1.98 -0.41
C MET A 120 -19.19 -0.87 -1.03
N MET A 121 -18.93 -0.54 -2.30
CA MET A 121 -19.84 0.33 -3.05
C MET A 121 -21.16 -0.40 -3.27
N LYS A 122 -22.28 0.27 -2.94
CA LYS A 122 -23.61 -0.20 -3.36
C LYS A 122 -23.69 -0.08 -4.89
N ARG A 123 -24.17 -1.13 -5.56
CA ARG A 123 -24.48 -1.02 -7.00
C ARG A 123 -25.57 0.03 -7.18
N ALA A 124 -25.39 0.93 -8.14
CA ALA A 124 -26.48 1.77 -8.61
C ALA A 124 -27.48 0.83 -9.30
N THR A 125 -28.66 0.67 -8.70
CA THR A 125 -29.82 0.00 -9.28
C THR A 125 -30.55 0.93 -10.22
#